data_AF-A0A938PK13-F1
#
_entry.id   AF-A0A938PK13-F1
#
_cell.length_a   1.000
_cell.length_b   1.000
_cell.length_c   1.000
_cell.angle_alpha   90.00
_cell.angle_beta   90.00
_cell.angle_gamma   90.00
#
_symmetry.space_group_name_H-M   'P 1'
#
loop_
_entity.id
_entity.type
_entity.pdbx_description
1 polymer ?
#
loop_
_entity_poly.entity_id
_entity_poly.type
_entity_poly.pdbx_seq_one_letter_code
_entity_poly.pdbx_strand_id
1 'polypeptide(L)'
;MFTTGEAEHLIQLPKKILIDEQLHDSININQKYPFRAKYLLANEEEKEFIFLLDVKQSAKFSLKFDLHHQEDQTNIGLLRVNYFGQHRNPEVVTEKVPIVLHKYAGKWFDFNEHHIHFYVEGYRELDWALPLLDDPFPVKEIKNNTDISDAFLHFCSRINLVTRINFEGVLV
;
A
#
# COMPACT_ATOMS: atom_id res chain seq x y z
N MET A 1 10.23 -17.17 -2.62
CA MET A 1 8.94 -16.95 -1.93
C MET A 1 9.29 -16.40 -0.57
N PHE A 2 8.84 -15.18 -0.27
CA PHE A 2 9.16 -14.52 1.00
C PHE A 2 8.43 -15.16 2.18
N THR A 3 9.06 -15.10 3.34
CA THR A 3 8.38 -15.27 4.61
C THR A 3 7.58 -14.00 4.95
N THR A 4 6.59 -14.12 5.82
CA THR A 4 5.84 -12.95 6.33
C THR A 4 6.78 -11.94 7.00
N GLY A 5 7.81 -12.41 7.72
CA GLY A 5 8.80 -11.54 8.36
C GLY A 5 9.70 -10.77 7.38
N GLU A 6 10.10 -11.39 6.27
CA GLU A 6 10.84 -10.70 5.20
C GLU A 6 9.97 -9.64 4.53
N ALA A 7 8.70 -9.94 4.27
CA ALA A 7 7.78 -8.95 3.72
C ALA A 7 7.59 -7.74 4.66
N GLU A 8 7.46 -7.99 5.98
CA GLU A 8 7.40 -6.92 6.99
C GLU A 8 8.69 -6.07 7.00
N HIS A 9 9.86 -6.72 6.93
CA HIS A 9 11.14 -6.03 6.83
C HIS A 9 11.21 -5.14 5.59
N LEU A 10 10.85 -5.67 4.41
CA LEU A 10 10.82 -4.92 3.15
C LEU A 10 9.85 -3.72 3.19
N ILE A 11 8.69 -3.86 3.84
CA ILE A 11 7.76 -2.74 4.06
C ILE A 11 8.42 -1.66 4.92
N GLN A 12 9.14 -2.04 5.97
CA GLN A 12 9.79 -1.10 6.90
C GLN A 12 11.13 -0.54 6.40
N LEU A 13 11.71 -1.09 5.32
CA LEU A 13 12.96 -0.60 4.78
C LEU A 13 12.84 0.87 4.34
N PRO A 14 13.72 1.80 4.77
CA PRO A 14 13.67 3.18 4.28
C PRO A 14 13.80 3.20 2.76
N LYS A 15 12.95 3.97 2.08
CA LYS A 15 12.95 4.01 0.63
C LYS A 15 12.74 5.42 0.10
N LYS A 16 13.44 5.75 -0.99
CA LYS A 16 13.32 7.02 -1.71
C LYS A 16 12.76 6.77 -3.11
N ILE A 17 12.07 7.76 -3.65
CA ILE A 17 11.61 7.75 -5.04
C ILE A 17 12.83 7.79 -5.97
N LEU A 18 12.84 6.87 -6.93
CA LEU A 18 13.85 6.70 -7.96
C LEU A 18 13.32 7.25 -9.29
N ILE A 19 13.96 8.29 -9.82
CA ILE A 19 13.67 8.90 -11.13
C ILE A 19 14.99 9.03 -11.87
N ASP A 20 15.04 8.61 -13.13
CA ASP A 20 16.25 8.67 -13.96
C ASP A 20 17.51 8.16 -13.24
N GLU A 21 17.37 7.03 -12.54
CA GLU A 21 18.42 6.36 -11.74
C GLU A 21 18.94 7.15 -10.53
N GLN A 22 18.25 8.23 -10.14
CA GLN A 22 18.60 9.07 -9.00
C GLN A 22 17.54 8.98 -7.89
N LEU A 23 18.01 8.94 -6.64
CA LEU A 23 17.14 8.98 -5.47
C LEU A 23 16.83 10.43 -5.12
N HIS A 24 15.55 10.73 -4.95
CA HIS A 24 15.07 12.08 -4.65
C HIS A 24 14.64 12.21 -3.20
N ASP A 25 15.15 13.25 -2.51
CA ASP A 25 14.73 13.60 -1.16
C ASP A 25 13.37 14.29 -1.12
N SER A 26 12.94 14.90 -2.23
CA SER A 26 11.61 15.47 -2.36
C SER A 26 11.10 15.43 -3.79
N ILE A 27 9.78 15.32 -3.95
CA ILE A 27 9.11 15.47 -5.25
C ILE A 27 7.83 16.31 -5.11
N ASN A 28 7.39 16.85 -6.24
CA ASN A 28 6.08 17.47 -6.36
C ASN A 28 5.14 16.54 -7.10
N ILE A 29 3.94 16.36 -6.57
CA ILE A 29 2.87 15.58 -7.21
C ILE A 29 1.74 16.55 -7.58
N ASN A 30 1.43 16.59 -8.88
CA ASN A 30 0.23 17.24 -9.37
C ASN A 30 -0.91 16.21 -9.40
N GLN A 31 -1.80 16.29 -8.43
CA GLN A 31 -2.93 15.36 -8.31
C GLN A 31 -4.11 15.86 -9.16
N LYS A 32 -4.39 15.18 -10.28
CA LYS A 32 -5.58 15.41 -11.11
C LYS A 32 -6.51 14.21 -11.06
N TYR A 33 -7.82 14.45 -10.96
CA TYR A 33 -8.82 13.38 -10.99
C TYR A 33 -9.21 13.00 -12.44
N PRO A 34 -9.34 11.70 -12.79
CA PRO A 34 -8.91 10.53 -12.00
C PRO A 34 -7.39 10.47 -11.89
N PHE A 35 -6.89 10.06 -10.73
CA PHE A 35 -5.46 10.05 -10.46
C PHE A 35 -4.89 8.64 -10.61
N ARG A 36 -3.84 8.51 -11.42
CA ARG A 36 -3.01 7.31 -11.43
C ARG A 36 -1.55 7.71 -11.48
N ALA A 37 -0.77 7.17 -10.55
CA ALA A 37 0.66 7.40 -10.50
C ALA A 37 1.39 6.11 -10.12
N LYS A 38 2.61 5.98 -10.65
CA LYS A 38 3.52 4.89 -10.35
C LYS A 38 4.89 5.49 -10.07
N TYR A 39 5.46 5.12 -8.93
CA TYR A 39 6.79 5.56 -8.52
C TYR A 39 7.64 4.33 -8.24
N LEU A 40 8.79 4.24 -8.89
CA LEU A 40 9.83 3.31 -8.46
C LEU A 40 10.46 3.84 -7.20
N LEU A 41 10.71 2.96 -6.25
CA LEU A 41 11.40 3.28 -5.00
C LEU A 41 12.61 2.36 -4.87
N ALA A 42 13.67 2.86 -4.25
CA ALA A 42 14.80 2.04 -3.83
C ALA A 42 15.32 2.50 -2.47
N ASN A 43 16.02 1.60 -1.79
CA ASN A 43 16.82 1.95 -0.63
C ASN A 43 18.18 2.53 -1.09
N GLU A 44 18.76 3.41 -0.27
CA GLU A 44 20.03 4.09 -0.59
C GLU A 44 21.25 3.18 -0.42
N GLU A 45 21.20 2.29 0.58
CA GLU A 45 22.26 1.36 0.98
C GLU A 45 22.10 -0.01 0.27
N GLU A 46 20.85 -0.49 0.15
CA GLU A 46 20.47 -1.80 -0.41
C GLU A 46 19.77 -1.64 -1.76
N LYS A 47 20.55 -1.25 -2.78
CA LYS A 47 20.05 -0.88 -4.12
C LYS A 47 19.48 -2.06 -4.92
N GLU A 48 19.76 -3.29 -4.53
CA GLU A 48 19.13 -4.47 -5.12
C GLU A 48 17.62 -4.51 -4.90
N PHE A 49 17.12 -3.89 -3.83
CA PHE A 49 15.69 -3.88 -3.53
C PHE A 49 15.00 -2.72 -4.24
N ILE A 50 14.30 -3.06 -5.32
CA ILE A 50 13.42 -2.14 -6.03
C ILE A 50 11.97 -2.39 -5.63
N PHE A 51 11.22 -1.30 -5.51
CA PHE A 51 9.81 -1.33 -5.17
C PHE A 51 9.00 -0.51 -6.17
N LEU A 52 7.72 -0.81 -6.25
CA LEU A 52 6.74 -0.05 -7.00
C LEU A 52 5.64 0.43 -6.05
N LEU A 53 5.53 1.75 -5.90
CA LEU A 53 4.36 2.42 -5.34
C LEU A 53 3.37 2.71 -6.47
N ASP A 54 2.23 2.01 -6.47
CA ASP A 54 1.12 2.24 -7.43
C ASP A 54 -0.05 2.92 -6.70
N VAL A 55 -0.48 4.05 -7.23
CA VAL A 55 -1.61 4.83 -6.72
C VAL A 55 -2.68 4.85 -7.79
N LYS A 56 -3.89 4.44 -7.42
CA LYS A 56 -5.02 4.39 -8.34
C LYS A 56 -6.29 4.92 -7.70
N GLN A 57 -6.73 6.08 -8.16
CA GLN A 57 -8.06 6.63 -7.93
C GLN A 57 -8.86 6.49 -9.24
N SER A 58 -9.87 5.62 -9.24
CA SER A 58 -10.68 5.38 -10.44
C SER A 58 -11.87 6.33 -10.55
N ALA A 59 -12.39 6.49 -11.78
CA ALA A 59 -13.65 7.20 -12.02
C ALA A 59 -14.88 6.55 -11.37
N LYS A 60 -14.75 5.30 -10.88
CA LYS A 60 -15.79 4.55 -10.14
C LYS A 60 -15.55 4.61 -8.63
N PHE A 61 -14.91 5.68 -8.15
CA PHE A 61 -14.63 5.96 -6.73
C PHE A 61 -13.69 5.01 -5.99
N SER A 62 -13.20 3.91 -6.60
CA SER A 62 -12.20 3.06 -5.94
C SER A 62 -10.88 3.82 -5.75
N LEU A 63 -10.30 3.77 -4.55
CA LEU A 63 -8.98 4.33 -4.25
C LEU A 63 -8.08 3.24 -3.67
N LYS A 64 -6.92 3.04 -4.30
CA LYS A 64 -5.94 2.03 -3.91
C LYS A 64 -4.55 2.63 -3.83
N PHE A 65 -3.82 2.21 -2.80
CA PHE A 65 -2.40 2.43 -2.63
C PHE A 65 -1.73 1.08 -2.47
N ASP A 66 -0.72 0.81 -3.28
CA ASP A 66 -0.08 -0.48 -3.37
C ASP A 66 1.44 -0.33 -3.25
N LEU A 67 2.05 -1.17 -2.43
CA LEU A 67 3.48 -1.39 -2.44
C LEU A 67 3.76 -2.79 -2.96
N HIS A 68 4.57 -2.87 -4.01
CA HIS A 68 5.11 -4.13 -4.49
C HIS A 68 6.63 -4.14 -4.43
N HIS A 69 7.21 -5.29 -4.15
CA HIS A 69 8.61 -5.55 -4.42
C HIS A 69 8.80 -6.02 -5.87
N GLN A 70 9.87 -5.57 -6.52
CA GLN A 70 10.23 -5.97 -7.89
C GLN A 70 11.45 -6.91 -7.82
N GLU A 71 11.28 -8.17 -8.17
CA GLU A 71 12.35 -9.18 -8.20
C GLU A 71 12.24 -10.01 -9.47
N ASP A 72 13.27 -10.08 -10.32
CA ASP A 72 13.37 -11.00 -11.48
C ASP A 72 12.08 -11.14 -12.32
N GLN A 73 11.49 -10.01 -12.73
CA GLN A 73 10.22 -9.90 -13.49
C GLN A 73 8.94 -10.25 -12.70
N THR A 74 9.05 -10.57 -11.42
CA THR A 74 7.91 -10.75 -10.51
C THR A 74 7.58 -9.45 -9.79
N ASN A 75 6.28 -9.24 -9.58
CA ASN A 75 5.72 -8.06 -8.95
C ASN A 75 4.97 -8.50 -7.69
N ILE A 76 5.68 -8.58 -6.57
CA ILE A 76 5.18 -9.19 -5.34
C ILE A 76 4.49 -8.14 -4.47
N GLY A 77 3.17 -8.24 -4.31
CA GLY A 77 2.37 -7.34 -3.46
C GLY A 77 2.67 -7.51 -1.97
N LEU A 78 3.19 -6.46 -1.35
CA LEU A 78 3.57 -6.43 0.07
C LEU A 78 2.48 -5.86 0.97
N LEU A 79 1.93 -4.71 0.59
CA LEU A 79 0.91 -3.99 1.35
C LEU A 79 -0.04 -3.26 0.40
N ARG A 80 -1.34 -3.25 0.73
CA ARG A 80 -2.33 -2.44 0.00
C ARG A 80 -3.33 -1.81 0.95
N VAL A 81 -3.59 -0.52 0.82
CA VAL A 81 -4.79 0.11 1.39
C VAL A 81 -5.84 0.25 0.30
N ASN A 82 -7.07 -0.15 0.60
CA ASN A 82 -8.15 -0.26 -0.38
C ASN A 82 -9.44 0.37 0.17
N TYR A 83 -9.81 1.53 -0.41
CA TYR A 83 -11.09 2.17 -0.16
C TYR A 83 -12.07 1.84 -1.28
N PHE A 84 -13.33 1.61 -0.88
CA PHE A 84 -14.42 1.22 -1.78
C PHE A 84 -14.07 0.00 -2.64
N GLY A 85 -13.26 -0.92 -2.11
CA GLY A 85 -12.98 -2.22 -2.72
C GLY A 85 -13.81 -3.31 -2.07
N GLN A 86 -14.00 -4.42 -2.78
CA GLN A 86 -14.53 -5.65 -2.20
C GLN A 86 -13.44 -6.70 -2.13
N HIS A 87 -13.52 -7.58 -1.14
CA HIS A 87 -12.55 -8.63 -0.94
C HIS A 87 -13.12 -9.76 -0.10
N ARG A 88 -12.62 -10.99 -0.29
CA ARG A 88 -12.88 -12.12 0.60
C ARG A 88 -11.55 -12.68 1.08
N ASN A 89 -11.36 -12.73 2.39
CA ASN A 89 -10.22 -13.42 2.96
C ASN A 89 -10.33 -14.95 2.72
N PRO A 90 -9.21 -15.66 2.65
CA PRO A 90 -9.16 -17.11 2.74
C PRO A 90 -9.86 -17.63 4.00
N GLU A 91 -10.49 -18.81 3.91
CA GLU A 91 -11.16 -19.45 5.04
C GLU A 91 -10.20 -20.25 5.93
N VAL A 92 -9.16 -20.82 5.33
CA VAL A 92 -8.17 -21.65 6.02
C VAL A 92 -7.13 -20.73 6.67
N VAL A 93 -6.92 -20.89 7.97
CA VAL A 93 -5.85 -20.22 8.72
C VAL A 93 -4.71 -21.22 8.92
N THR A 94 -3.50 -20.83 8.52
CA THR A 94 -2.26 -21.59 8.78
C THR A 94 -1.45 -20.90 9.87
N GLU A 95 -0.44 -21.59 10.38
CA GLU A 95 0.55 -21.07 11.34
C GLU A 95 1.33 -19.85 10.83
N LYS A 96 1.32 -19.61 9.52
CA LYS A 96 1.97 -18.47 8.86
C LYS A 96 1.12 -17.19 8.85
N VAL A 97 -0.17 -17.31 9.13
CA VAL A 97 -1.08 -16.17 9.19
C VAL A 97 -0.83 -15.42 10.51
N PRO A 98 -0.55 -14.10 10.49
CA PRO A 98 -0.47 -13.29 11.70
C PRO A 98 -1.72 -13.42 12.59
N ILE A 99 -1.54 -13.52 13.91
CA ILE A 99 -2.63 -13.74 14.87
C ILE A 99 -3.74 -12.68 14.75
N VAL A 100 -3.37 -11.43 14.46
CA VAL A 100 -4.33 -10.32 14.29
C VAL A 100 -5.33 -10.58 13.15
N LEU A 101 -4.95 -11.37 12.15
CA LEU A 101 -5.78 -11.71 10.99
C LEU A 101 -6.70 -12.92 11.22
N HIS A 102 -6.45 -13.75 12.24
CA HIS A 102 -7.17 -15.02 12.45
C HIS A 102 -8.68 -14.82 12.58
N LYS A 103 -9.12 -13.76 13.28
CA LYS A 103 -10.54 -13.44 13.47
C LYS A 103 -11.27 -13.01 12.20
N TYR A 104 -10.54 -12.78 11.10
CA TYR A 104 -11.09 -12.37 9.81
C TYR A 104 -11.03 -13.46 8.75
N ALA A 105 -10.74 -14.72 9.11
CA ALA A 105 -10.81 -15.84 8.18
C ALA A 105 -12.19 -15.92 7.50
N GLY A 106 -12.20 -16.04 6.17
CA GLY A 106 -13.41 -16.14 5.35
C GLY A 106 -14.27 -14.86 5.29
N LYS A 107 -13.85 -13.77 5.96
CA LYS A 107 -14.60 -12.52 6.03
C LYS A 107 -14.76 -11.91 4.64
N TRP A 108 -15.97 -11.43 4.38
CA TRP A 108 -16.30 -10.60 3.22
C TRP A 108 -16.21 -9.11 3.61
N PHE A 109 -15.48 -8.35 2.80
CA PHE A 109 -15.41 -6.89 2.85
C PHE A 109 -16.21 -6.35 1.67
N ASP A 110 -17.22 -5.52 1.94
CA ASP A 110 -17.99 -4.86 0.91
C ASP A 110 -17.49 -3.43 0.63
N PHE A 111 -18.17 -2.70 -0.25
CA PHE A 111 -17.79 -1.34 -0.64
C PHE A 111 -17.76 -0.32 0.51
N ASN A 112 -18.47 -0.60 1.61
CA ASN A 112 -18.53 0.27 2.78
C ASN A 112 -17.48 -0.09 3.83
N GLU A 113 -16.79 -1.22 3.67
CA GLU A 113 -15.78 -1.69 4.62
C GLU A 113 -14.38 -1.56 4.03
N HIS A 114 -13.78 -0.38 4.22
CA HIS A 114 -12.42 -0.09 3.79
C HIS A 114 -11.41 -0.93 4.57
N HIS A 115 -10.39 -1.44 3.88
CA HIS A 115 -9.52 -2.46 4.45
C HIS A 115 -8.07 -2.31 3.96
N ILE A 116 -7.16 -2.91 4.72
CA ILE A 116 -5.74 -3.01 4.40
C ILE A 116 -5.38 -4.48 4.21
N HIS A 117 -4.67 -4.78 3.13
CA HIS A 117 -4.19 -6.11 2.78
C HIS A 117 -2.70 -6.24 3.09
N PHE A 118 -2.30 -7.47 3.43
CA PHE A 118 -0.94 -7.84 3.77
C PHE A 118 -0.48 -9.03 2.94
N TYR A 119 0.82 -9.08 2.68
CA TYR A 119 1.47 -10.32 2.30
C TYR A 119 1.39 -11.34 3.45
N VAL A 120 1.05 -12.59 3.13
CA VAL A 120 1.11 -13.72 4.06
C VAL A 120 1.71 -14.91 3.34
N GLU A 121 2.79 -15.45 3.90
CA GLU A 121 3.50 -16.61 3.36
C GLU A 121 2.53 -17.79 3.11
N GLY A 122 2.64 -18.40 1.93
CA GLY A 122 1.82 -19.54 1.53
C GLY A 122 0.45 -19.19 0.93
N TYR A 123 0.09 -17.91 0.83
CA TYR A 123 -1.12 -17.45 0.16
C TYR A 123 -0.80 -16.65 -1.11
N ARG A 124 -1.82 -16.41 -1.94
CA ARG A 124 -1.70 -15.42 -3.02
C ARG A 124 -1.47 -14.04 -2.41
N GLU A 125 -0.71 -13.21 -3.10
CA GLU A 125 -0.35 -11.87 -2.65
C GLU A 125 -1.58 -11.02 -2.32
N LEU A 126 -1.52 -10.33 -1.18
CA LEU A 126 -2.55 -9.42 -0.70
C LEU A 126 -3.95 -10.07 -0.55
N ASP A 127 -4.02 -11.39 -0.34
CA ASP A 127 -5.29 -12.10 -0.09
C ASP A 127 -5.77 -12.00 1.35
N TRP A 128 -4.93 -11.56 2.28
CA TRP A 128 -5.35 -11.37 3.67
C TRP A 128 -5.48 -9.90 3.98
N ALA A 129 -6.64 -9.53 4.52
CA ALA A 129 -6.95 -8.17 4.92
C ALA A 129 -7.61 -8.10 6.29
N LEU A 130 -7.58 -6.91 6.88
CA LEU A 130 -8.41 -6.52 8.00
C LEU A 130 -9.04 -5.14 7.77
N PRO A 131 -10.15 -4.82 8.46
CA PRO A 131 -10.82 -3.54 8.32
C PRO A 131 -9.89 -2.41 8.76
N LEU A 132 -9.88 -1.27 8.06
CA LEU A 132 -9.06 -0.13 8.48
C LEU A 132 -9.37 0.32 9.91
N LEU A 133 -10.62 0.14 10.39
CA LEU A 133 -11.01 0.42 11.77
C LEU A 133 -10.20 -0.36 12.82
N ASP A 134 -9.70 -1.54 12.46
CA ASP A 134 -8.91 -2.42 13.32
C ASP A 134 -7.40 -2.33 13.05
N ASP A 135 -6.96 -1.51 12.09
CA ASP A 135 -5.55 -1.21 11.83
C ASP A 135 -5.14 0.12 12.50
N PRO A 136 -3.86 0.36 12.83
CA PRO A 136 -3.40 1.70 13.22
C PRO A 136 -3.47 2.78 12.13
N PHE A 137 -3.71 2.43 10.85
CA PHE A 137 -3.75 3.36 9.72
C PHE A 137 -4.73 4.53 9.93
N PRO A 138 -4.30 5.81 9.93
CA PRO A 138 -5.13 6.90 10.46
C PRO A 138 -6.43 7.19 9.69
N VAL A 139 -6.38 7.17 8.36
CA VAL A 139 -7.53 7.56 7.53
C VAL A 139 -8.48 6.39 7.35
N LYS A 140 -9.59 6.37 8.10
CA LYS A 140 -10.55 5.25 8.09
C LYS A 140 -11.56 5.33 6.96
N GLU A 141 -11.88 6.53 6.50
CA GLU A 141 -12.92 6.83 5.51
C GLU A 141 -12.47 7.98 4.60
N ILE A 142 -13.00 8.02 3.38
CA ILE A 142 -12.77 9.11 2.41
C ILE A 142 -14.09 9.88 2.22
N LYS A 143 -14.12 11.13 2.67
CA LYS A 143 -15.29 12.04 2.57
C LYS A 143 -15.03 13.20 1.62
N ASN A 144 -13.77 13.56 1.42
CA ASN A 144 -13.35 14.68 0.58
C ASN A 144 -11.96 14.43 -0.03
N ASN A 145 -11.48 15.36 -0.86
CA ASN A 145 -10.18 15.25 -1.52
C ASN A 145 -8.99 15.34 -0.55
N THR A 146 -9.12 16.07 0.56
CA THR A 146 -8.06 16.16 1.58
C THR A 146 -7.81 14.79 2.20
N ASP A 147 -8.86 14.01 2.48
CA ASP A 147 -8.71 12.65 3.02
C ASP A 147 -7.90 11.74 2.07
N ILE A 148 -7.99 11.98 0.76
CA ILE A 148 -7.22 11.21 -0.25
C ILE A 148 -5.74 11.54 -0.15
N SER A 149 -5.41 12.83 -0.10
CA SER A 149 -4.02 13.29 0.07
C SER A 149 -3.44 12.83 1.40
N ASP A 150 -4.21 12.91 2.49
CA ASP A 150 -3.82 12.44 3.82
C ASP A 150 -3.61 10.93 3.84
N ALA A 151 -4.53 10.15 3.24
CA ALA A 151 -4.39 8.71 3.13
C ALA A 151 -3.14 8.32 2.32
N PHE A 152 -2.85 9.04 1.23
CA PHE A 152 -1.62 8.81 0.48
C PHE A 152 -0.37 9.08 1.31
N LEU A 153 -0.30 10.21 2.02
CA LEU A 153 0.85 10.55 2.88
C LEU A 153 1.03 9.55 4.02
N HIS A 154 -0.07 9.11 4.64
CA HIS A 154 -0.03 8.08 5.67
C HIS A 154 0.38 6.71 5.11
N PHE A 155 -0.01 6.38 3.88
CA PHE A 155 0.49 5.18 3.20
C PHE A 155 1.99 5.27 2.96
N CYS A 156 2.48 6.40 2.42
CA CYS A 156 3.91 6.68 2.25
C CYS A 156 4.68 6.51 3.57
N SER A 157 4.17 7.07 4.67
CA SER A 157 4.77 6.87 6.00
C SER A 157 4.75 5.41 6.45
N ARG A 158 3.65 4.67 6.21
CA ARG A 158 3.51 3.25 6.58
C ARG A 158 4.51 2.33 5.88
N ILE A 159 4.89 2.67 4.64
CA ILE A 159 5.89 1.94 3.84
C ILE A 159 7.32 2.48 4.00
N ASN A 160 7.54 3.35 4.99
CA ASN A 160 8.80 4.03 5.26
C ASN A 160 9.38 4.77 4.04
N LEU A 161 8.53 5.46 3.28
CA LEU A 161 8.97 6.37 2.25
C LEU A 161 9.54 7.64 2.91
N VAL A 162 10.84 7.89 2.72
CA VAL A 162 11.53 9.04 3.30
C VAL A 162 11.62 10.23 2.34
N THR A 163 11.26 10.05 1.07
CA THR A 163 11.07 11.16 0.13
C THR A 163 9.92 12.04 0.60
N ARG A 164 10.20 13.33 0.77
CA ARG A 164 9.18 14.34 1.06
C ARG A 164 8.27 14.56 -0.15
N ILE A 165 6.98 14.31 0.01
CA ILE A 165 5.97 14.59 -1.00
C ILE A 165 5.39 15.98 -0.76
N ASN A 166 5.39 16.82 -1.79
CA ASN A 166 4.61 18.06 -1.80
C ASN A 166 3.51 17.97 -2.87
N PHE A 167 2.29 18.35 -2.54
CA PHE A 167 1.20 18.43 -3.52
C PHE A 167 1.19 19.81 -4.18
N GLU A 168 1.22 19.84 -5.51
CA GLU A 168 1.04 21.07 -6.28
C GLU A 168 -0.46 21.30 -6.51
N GLY A 169 -0.99 22.35 -5.87
CA GLY A 169 -2.36 22.82 -6.08
C GLY A 169 -3.39 22.16 -5.16
N VAL A 170 -3.68 22.80 -4.03
CA VAL A 170 -4.97 22.63 -3.36
C VAL A 170 -5.91 23.66 -3.97
N LEU A 171 -6.69 23.26 -4.97
CA LEU A 171 -7.91 23.97 -5.31
C LEU A 171 -9.04 22.95 -5.23
N VAL A 172 -9.79 23.11 -4.13
CA VAL A 172 -11.09 22.51 -3.82
C VAL A 172 -12.01 22.58 -5.03
#